data_AF-A0A519SFE5-F1
#
_entry.id   AF-A0A519SFE5-F1
#
_cell.length_a   1.000
_cell.length_b   1.000
_cell.length_c   1.000
_cell.angle_alpha   90.00
_cell.angle_beta   90.00
_cell.angle_gamma   90.00
#
_symmetry.space_group_name_H-M   'P 1'
#
loop_
_entity.id
_entity.type
_entity.pdbx_description
1 polymer ?
#
loop_
_entity_poly.entity_id
_entity_poly.type
_entity_poly.pdbx_seq_one_letter_code
_entity_poly.pdbx_strand_id
1 'polypeptide(L)'
;MMDPEPEIGYWTVRFSAKALNHPLLRGWPDKAAVLHWHFDAFTVPPGALRVGMSAGCAAQGFVWGDGVIGLQFHPEMTEAMVEHLIAFEGHETADEQEFVQTAAQIRSKLKSGWKGRKLLAQLLENMVALHDSETADSNGLDR
;
A
#
# COMPACT_ATOMS: atom_id res chain seq x y z
N MET A 1 -19.68 4.51 13.41
CA MET A 1 -18.68 4.43 12.34
C MET A 1 -17.62 5.42 12.77
N MET A 2 -16.42 4.94 13.12
CA MET A 2 -15.34 5.82 13.56
C MET A 2 -14.95 6.66 12.32
N ASP A 3 -14.81 7.97 12.48
CA ASP A 3 -14.32 8.83 11.41
C ASP A 3 -12.93 8.31 10.98
N PRO A 4 -12.57 8.36 9.68
CA PRO A 4 -11.25 7.97 9.25
C PRO A 4 -10.22 8.83 9.96
N GLU A 5 -9.25 8.18 10.61
CA GLU A 5 -8.14 8.89 11.25
C GLU A 5 -7.02 9.10 10.22
N PRO A 6 -6.43 10.31 10.15
CA PRO A 6 -5.35 10.56 9.22
C PRO A 6 -4.14 9.71 9.58
N GLU A 7 -3.54 9.04 8.60
CA GLU A 7 -2.26 8.37 8.77
C GLU A 7 -1.21 9.08 7.94
N ILE A 8 -0.30 9.78 8.63
CA ILE A 8 0.82 10.50 8.01
C ILE A 8 2.14 9.96 8.58
N GLY A 9 3.01 9.50 7.69
CA GLY A 9 4.32 8.96 8.01
C GLY A 9 4.40 7.43 7.88
N TYR A 10 5.37 6.83 8.55
CA TYR A 10 5.64 5.39 8.40
C TYR A 10 4.88 4.56 9.44
N TRP A 11 3.90 3.79 8.98
CA TRP A 11 3.07 2.90 9.81
C TRP A 11 3.05 1.48 9.27
N THR A 12 2.77 0.52 10.16
CA THR A 12 2.77 -0.90 9.80
C THR A 12 1.42 -1.32 9.24
N VAL A 13 1.42 -1.84 8.02
CA VAL A 13 0.30 -2.59 7.46
C VAL A 13 0.49 -4.06 7.81
N ARG A 14 -0.57 -4.70 8.30
CA ARG A 14 -0.69 -6.15 8.46
C ARG A 14 -1.52 -6.69 7.31
N PHE A 15 -0.92 -7.56 6.51
CA PHE A 15 -1.59 -8.16 5.36
C PHE A 15 -2.43 -9.35 5.78
N SER A 16 -3.57 -9.56 5.13
CA SER A 16 -4.44 -10.69 5.44
C SER A 16 -3.88 -11.98 4.84
N ALA A 17 -3.93 -13.08 5.58
CA ALA A 17 -3.47 -14.37 5.07
C ALA A 17 -4.19 -14.78 3.76
N LYS A 18 -5.48 -14.43 3.65
CA LYS A 18 -6.26 -14.65 2.43
C LYS A 18 -5.72 -13.83 1.25
N ALA A 19 -5.35 -12.56 1.47
CA ALA A 19 -4.76 -11.72 0.43
C ALA A 19 -3.38 -12.19 0.01
N LEU A 20 -2.54 -12.67 0.93
CA LEU A 20 -1.20 -13.19 0.59
C LEU A 20 -1.23 -14.45 -0.27
N ASN A 21 -2.35 -15.17 -0.30
CA ASN A 21 -2.56 -16.28 -1.23
C ASN A 21 -2.97 -15.82 -2.64
N HIS A 22 -3.35 -14.54 -2.82
CA HIS A 22 -3.69 -13.99 -4.12
C HIS A 22 -2.43 -13.85 -4.99
N PRO A 23 -2.45 -14.26 -6.28
CA PRO A 23 -1.27 -14.20 -7.14
C PRO A 23 -0.61 -12.81 -7.20
N LEU A 24 -1.39 -11.72 -7.27
CA LEU A 24 -0.88 -10.33 -7.23
C LEU A 24 0.01 -10.02 -6.01
N LEU A 25 -0.26 -10.65 -4.86
CA LEU A 25 0.44 -10.35 -3.59
C LEU A 25 1.41 -11.46 -3.18
N ARG A 26 1.65 -12.43 -4.07
CA ARG A 26 2.58 -13.53 -3.82
C ARG A 26 3.96 -12.98 -3.47
N GLY A 27 4.55 -13.50 -2.40
CA GLY A 27 5.87 -13.09 -1.91
C GLY A 27 5.87 -11.85 -1.01
N TRP A 28 4.72 -11.22 -0.78
CA TRP A 28 4.62 -10.19 0.25
C TRP A 28 4.77 -10.80 1.66
N PRO A 29 5.35 -10.07 2.62
CA PRO A 29 5.47 -10.52 4.01
C PRO A 29 4.12 -10.44 4.74
N ASP A 30 4.04 -10.94 5.97
CA ASP A 30 2.83 -10.79 6.82
C ASP A 30 2.54 -9.35 7.22
N LYS A 31 3.59 -8.51 7.29
CA LYS A 31 3.48 -7.10 7.64
C LYS A 31 4.65 -6.29 7.08
N ALA A 32 4.42 -5.02 6.80
CA ALA A 32 5.46 -4.09 6.38
C ALA A 32 5.21 -2.68 6.92
N ALA A 33 6.29 -2.00 7.29
CA ALA A 33 6.25 -0.56 7.56
C ALA A 33 6.41 0.19 6.23
N VAL A 34 5.42 0.98 5.87
CA VAL A 34 5.28 1.70 4.59
C VAL A 34 4.86 3.14 4.86
N LEU A 35 5.02 4.03 3.88
CA LEU A 35 4.59 5.42 4.00
C LEU A 35 3.07 5.51 3.82
N HIS A 36 2.43 6.29 4.68
CA HIS A 36 1.04 6.71 4.60
C HIS A 36 1.01 8.23 4.49
N TRP A 37 0.08 8.74 3.69
CA TRP A 37 -0.20 10.16 3.60
C TRP A 37 -1.65 10.38 3.19
N HIS A 38 -2.58 10.02 4.07
CA HIS A 38 -4.02 10.10 3.79
C HIS A 38 -4.81 10.62 4.99
N PHE A 39 -5.95 11.24 4.69
CA PHE A 39 -6.91 11.73 5.67
C PHE A 39 -8.25 11.00 5.58
N ASP A 40 -8.53 10.42 4.42
CA ASP A 40 -9.74 9.66 4.14
C ASP A 40 -9.42 8.18 3.98
N ALA A 41 -10.39 7.34 4.34
CA ALA A 41 -10.36 5.90 4.08
C ALA A 41 -11.49 5.49 3.15
N PHE A 42 -11.35 4.33 2.52
CA PHE A 42 -12.41 3.71 1.74
C PHE A 42 -12.98 2.47 2.41
N THR A 43 -14.20 2.11 2.03
CA THR A 43 -14.77 0.79 2.31
C THR A 43 -14.39 -0.18 1.22
N VAL A 44 -13.98 -1.41 1.59
CA VAL A 44 -13.67 -2.46 0.62
C VAL A 44 -14.91 -2.73 -0.25
N PRO A 45 -14.80 -2.64 -1.59
CA PRO A 45 -15.93 -2.87 -2.49
C PRO A 45 -16.56 -4.26 -2.29
N PRO A 46 -17.89 -4.42 -2.44
CA PRO A 46 -18.52 -5.74 -2.41
C PRO A 46 -17.88 -6.70 -3.40
N GLY A 47 -17.54 -7.91 -2.95
CA GLY A 47 -16.87 -8.91 -3.78
C GLY A 47 -15.35 -8.74 -3.91
N ALA A 48 -14.77 -7.65 -3.40
CA ALA A 48 -13.32 -7.48 -3.32
C ALA A 48 -12.74 -8.12 -2.05
N LEU A 49 -11.48 -8.54 -2.15
CA LEU A 49 -10.70 -9.09 -1.05
C LEU A 49 -9.89 -7.98 -0.38
N ARG A 50 -10.04 -7.79 0.93
CA ARG A 50 -9.22 -6.86 1.70
C ARG A 50 -7.75 -7.31 1.75
N VAL A 51 -6.86 -6.42 1.34
CA VAL A 51 -5.39 -6.63 1.32
C VAL A 51 -4.81 -6.65 2.73
N GLY A 52 -5.14 -5.65 3.54
CA GLY A 52 -4.59 -5.50 4.88
C GLY A 52 -5.26 -4.40 5.67
N MET A 53 -4.76 -4.20 6.89
CA MET A 53 -5.19 -3.15 7.81
C MET A 53 -3.99 -2.58 8.58
N SER A 54 -4.11 -1.38 9.11
CA SER A 54 -3.20 -0.77 10.07
C SER A 54 -3.92 -0.58 11.42
N ALA A 55 -3.28 0.12 12.36
CA ALA A 55 -3.93 0.51 13.61
C ALA A 55 -4.98 1.62 13.40
N GLY A 56 -4.68 2.62 12.54
CA GLY A 56 -5.56 3.75 12.28
C GLY A 56 -6.54 3.55 11.12
N CYS A 57 -6.36 2.52 10.27
CA CYS A 57 -7.23 2.29 9.13
C CYS A 57 -7.52 0.80 8.89
N ALA A 58 -8.83 0.47 8.86
CA ALA A 58 -9.33 -0.89 8.71
C ALA A 58 -9.11 -1.49 7.30
N ALA A 59 -8.85 -0.66 6.28
CA ALA A 59 -8.67 -1.10 4.90
C ALA A 59 -7.49 -0.37 4.25
N GLN A 60 -6.37 -1.09 4.11
CA GLN A 60 -5.15 -0.56 3.49
C GLN A 60 -5.02 -0.91 2.00
N GLY A 61 -5.96 -1.66 1.48
CA GLY A 61 -6.01 -2.07 0.09
C GLY A 61 -7.12 -3.08 -0.17
N PHE A 62 -7.44 -3.27 -1.44
CA PHE A 62 -8.32 -4.35 -1.90
C PHE A 62 -7.79 -4.96 -3.21
N VAL A 63 -8.13 -6.22 -3.45
CA VAL A 63 -7.98 -6.88 -4.75
C VAL A 63 -9.37 -7.27 -5.25
N TRP A 64 -9.63 -7.08 -6.54
CA TRP A 64 -10.90 -7.41 -7.17
C TRP A 64 -10.70 -8.17 -8.48
N GLY A 65 -11.34 -9.32 -8.61
CA GLY A 65 -11.04 -10.27 -9.68
C GLY A 65 -9.56 -10.66 -9.68
N ASP A 66 -9.01 -10.90 -10.88
CA ASP A 66 -7.65 -11.43 -11.02
C ASP A 66 -6.59 -10.34 -11.25
N GLY A 67 -7.00 -9.11 -11.63
CA GLY A 67 -6.07 -8.07 -12.09
C GLY A 67 -6.23 -6.68 -11.47
N VAL A 68 -7.25 -6.44 -10.64
CA VAL A 68 -7.48 -5.09 -10.06
C VAL A 68 -7.00 -5.03 -8.63
N ILE A 69 -6.17 -4.04 -8.31
CA ILE A 69 -5.72 -3.76 -6.95
C ILE A 69 -5.83 -2.25 -6.65
N GLY A 70 -6.28 -1.93 -5.45
CA GLY A 70 -6.19 -0.60 -4.86
C GLY A 70 -5.38 -0.65 -3.57
N LEU A 71 -4.54 0.36 -3.32
CA LEU A 71 -3.73 0.50 -2.12
C LEU A 71 -3.93 1.89 -1.53
N GLN A 72 -4.03 1.99 -0.20
CA GLN A 72 -4.17 3.26 0.53
C GLN A 72 -2.82 3.88 0.88
N PHE A 73 -1.84 3.03 1.19
CA PHE A 73 -0.47 3.43 1.49
C PHE A 73 0.34 3.65 0.21
N HIS A 74 1.51 4.29 0.34
CA HIS A 74 2.36 4.67 -0.78
C HIS A 74 3.65 3.85 -0.85
N PRO A 75 3.64 2.65 -1.49
CA PRO A 75 4.85 1.84 -1.66
C PRO A 75 5.84 2.43 -2.67
N GLU A 76 5.44 3.38 -3.51
CA GLU A 76 6.23 3.98 -4.59
C GLU A 76 7.26 5.00 -4.11
N MET A 77 7.12 5.50 -2.89
CA MET A 77 7.78 6.72 -2.44
C MET A 77 9.31 6.58 -2.33
N THR A 78 10.00 7.56 -2.90
CA THR A 78 11.45 7.75 -2.74
C THR A 78 11.74 8.80 -1.67
N GLU A 79 12.97 8.85 -1.15
CA GLU A 79 13.35 9.82 -0.13
C GLU A 79 13.11 11.27 -0.60
N ALA A 80 13.47 11.58 -1.85
CA ALA A 80 13.24 12.90 -2.43
C ALA A 80 11.74 13.25 -2.59
N MET A 81 10.91 12.27 -2.94
CA MET A 81 9.46 12.47 -3.03
C MET A 81 8.85 12.78 -1.66
N VAL A 82 9.31 12.09 -0.60
CA VAL A 82 8.83 12.34 0.77
C VAL A 82 9.22 13.74 1.25
N GLU A 83 10.44 14.19 0.98
CA GLU A 83 10.85 15.57 1.32
C GLU A 83 10.01 16.62 0.58
N HIS A 84 9.75 16.42 -0.72
CA HIS A 84 8.86 17.30 -1.48
C HIS A 84 7.43 17.28 -0.93
N LEU A 85 6.93 16.12 -0.51
CA LEU A 85 5.59 15.99 0.05
C LEU A 85 5.47 16.72 1.40
N ILE A 86 6.47 16.61 2.28
CA ILE A 86 6.54 17.38 3.54
C ILE A 86 6.46 18.89 3.26
N ALA A 87 7.22 19.38 2.29
CA ALA A 87 7.24 20.80 1.96
C ALA A 87 5.93 21.26 1.31
N PHE A 88 5.39 20.50 0.36
CA PHE A 88 4.19 20.85 -0.41
C PHE A 88 2.94 20.90 0.47
N GLU A 89 2.79 19.94 1.38
CA GLU A 89 1.64 19.84 2.29
C GLU A 89 1.79 20.73 3.54
N GLY A 90 2.89 21.48 3.66
CA GLY A 90 3.14 22.33 4.83
C GLY A 90 3.41 21.56 6.14
N HIS A 91 3.82 20.29 6.03
CA HIS A 91 3.96 19.37 7.17
C HIS A 91 5.18 19.64 8.06
N GLU A 92 6.01 20.63 7.70
CA GLU A 92 7.18 21.06 8.48
C GLU A 92 6.83 21.47 9.92
N THR A 93 5.63 22.01 10.12
CA THR A 93 5.15 22.55 11.40
C THR A 93 4.07 21.70 12.05
N ALA A 94 3.79 20.52 11.51
CA ALA A 94 2.75 19.64 12.05
C ALA A 94 3.16 19.07 13.42
N ASP A 95 2.22 19.15 14.37
CA ASP A 95 2.35 18.51 15.67
C ASP A 95 2.09 17.00 15.59
N GLU A 96 2.68 16.26 16.52
CA GLU A 96 2.45 14.83 16.65
C GLU A 96 1.01 14.55 17.10
N GLN A 97 0.36 13.58 16.44
CA GLN A 97 -0.95 13.03 16.83
C GLN A 97 -0.88 11.49 16.76
N GLU A 98 -1.93 10.79 17.20
CA GLU A 98 -1.92 9.32 17.34
C GLU A 98 -1.40 8.58 16.09
N PHE A 99 -1.82 9.01 14.89
CA PHE A 99 -1.35 8.45 13.62
C PHE A 99 -0.68 9.47 12.69
N VAL A 100 -0.30 10.63 13.22
CA VAL A 100 0.40 11.70 12.47
C VAL A 100 1.80 11.88 13.05
N GLN A 101 2.81 11.47 12.28
CA GLN A 101 4.22 11.69 12.62
C GLN A 101 4.65 13.11 12.24
N THR A 102 5.50 13.74 13.07
CA THR A 102 6.13 15.02 12.73
C THR A 102 7.11 14.86 11.56
N ALA A 103 7.43 15.97 10.88
CA ALA A 103 8.44 15.95 9.81
C ALA A 103 9.79 15.34 10.27
N ALA A 104 10.23 15.63 11.49
CA ALA A 104 11.46 15.06 12.05
C ALA A 104 11.36 13.53 12.23
N GLN A 105 10.22 13.01 12.68
CA GLN A 105 10.00 11.57 12.82
C GLN A 105 9.96 10.88 11.46
N ILE A 106 9.32 11.48 10.45
CA ILE A 106 9.30 10.95 9.08
C ILE A 106 10.72 10.92 8.50
N ARG A 107 11.47 12.02 8.63
CA ARG A 107 12.86 12.14 8.17
C ARG A 107 13.79 11.09 8.76
N SER A 108 13.62 10.77 10.05
CA SER A 108 14.39 9.71 10.72
C SER A 108 14.21 8.32 10.10
N LYS A 109 13.14 8.12 9.31
CA LYS A 109 12.75 6.85 8.70
C LYS A 109 12.84 6.83 7.17
N LEU A 110 13.29 7.89 6.49
CA LEU A 110 13.32 7.98 5.01
C LEU A 110 13.93 6.75 4.34
N LYS A 111 15.06 6.29 4.89
CA LYS A 111 15.75 5.10 4.39
C LYS A 111 14.90 3.83 4.46
N SER A 112 13.82 3.79 5.22
CA SER A 112 12.90 2.65 5.26
C SER A 112 11.98 2.58 4.03
N GLY A 113 11.91 3.62 3.19
CA GLY A 113 11.09 3.65 1.97
C GLY A 113 11.39 2.51 0.99
N TRP A 114 12.60 1.95 0.99
CA TRP A 114 12.93 0.79 0.16
C TRP A 114 12.02 -0.42 0.42
N LYS A 115 11.47 -0.58 1.63
CA LYS A 115 10.58 -1.69 1.98
C LYS A 115 9.29 -1.62 1.17
N GLY A 116 8.68 -0.43 1.07
CA GLY A 116 7.52 -0.18 0.21
C GLY A 116 7.86 -0.47 -1.25
N ARG A 117 8.99 0.05 -1.72
CA ARG A 117 9.41 -0.12 -3.13
C ARG A 117 9.67 -1.59 -3.49
N LYS A 118 10.12 -2.41 -2.55
CA LYS A 118 10.23 -3.86 -2.72
C LYS A 118 8.86 -4.53 -2.89
N LEU A 119 7.85 -4.10 -2.14
CA LEU A 119 6.47 -4.58 -2.31
C LEU A 119 5.92 -4.20 -3.69
N LEU A 120 6.16 -2.96 -4.12
CA LEU A 120 5.74 -2.48 -5.43
C LEU A 120 6.41 -3.25 -6.56
N ALA A 121 7.73 -3.46 -6.48
CA ALA A 121 8.46 -4.25 -7.48
C ALA A 121 7.88 -5.66 -7.60
N GLN A 122 7.65 -6.35 -6.47
CA GLN A 122 7.06 -7.68 -6.48
C GLN A 122 5.63 -7.69 -7.03
N LEU A 123 4.82 -6.68 -6.70
CA LEU A 123 3.47 -6.53 -7.22
C LEU A 123 3.47 -6.38 -8.75
N LEU A 124 4.35 -5.53 -9.29
CA LEU A 124 4.46 -5.31 -10.73
C LEU A 124 4.94 -6.57 -11.46
N GLU A 125 5.91 -7.30 -10.90
CA GLU A 125 6.32 -8.61 -11.43
C GLU A 125 5.15 -9.60 -11.47
N ASN A 126 4.36 -9.66 -10.40
CA ASN A 126 3.19 -10.54 -10.31
C ASN A 126 2.09 -10.13 -11.32
N MET A 127 1.89 -8.83 -11.54
CA MET A 127 0.95 -8.33 -12.55
C MET A 127 1.35 -8.75 -13.97
N VAL A 128 2.63 -8.63 -14.32
CA VAL A 128 3.15 -9.07 -15.62
C VAL A 128 2.96 -10.58 -15.78
N ALA A 129 3.34 -11.36 -14.77
CA ALA A 129 3.20 -12.82 -14.82
C ALA A 129 1.74 -13.28 -14.99
N LEU A 130 0.79 -12.58 -14.34
CA LEU A 130 -0.64 -12.85 -14.52
C LEU A 130 -1.10 -12.54 -15.94
N HIS A 131 -0.74 -11.36 -16.46
CA HIS A 131 -1.09 -10.97 -17.82
C HIS A 131 -0.54 -11.95 -18.88
N ASP A 132 0.70 -12.40 -18.70
CA ASP A 132 1.33 -13.37 -19.61
C ASP A 132 0.63 -14.75 -19.54
N SER A 133 0.13 -15.15 -18.37
CA SER A 133 -0.62 -16.40 -18.23
C SER A 133 -2.01 -16.35 -18.90
N GLU A 134 -2.73 -15.24 -18.76
CA GLU A 134 -4.04 -15.04 -19.41
C GLU A 134 -3.92 -15.05 -20.94
N THR A 135 -2.86 -14.42 -21.47
CA THR A 135 -2.61 -14.39 -22.91
C THR A 135 -2.18 -15.75 -23.47
N ALA A 136 -1.44 -16.54 -22.71
CA ALA A 136 -1.10 -17.92 -23.09
C ALA A 136 -2.36 -18.82 -23.13
N ASP A 137 -3.25 -18.70 -22.15
CA ASP A 137 -4.50 -19.46 -22.11
C ASP A 137 -5.47 -19.05 -23.22
N SER A 138 -5.57 -17.76 -23.54
CA SER A 138 -6.40 -17.27 -24.65
C SER A 138 -5.89 -17.75 -26.02
N ASN A 139 -4.56 -17.85 -26.19
CA ASN A 139 -3.95 -18.33 -27.44
C ASN A 139 -3.94 -19.87 -27.56
N GLY A 140 -4.23 -20.59 -26.48
CA GLY A 140 -4.35 -22.05 -26.45
C GLY A 140 -5.73 -22.58 -26.85
N LEU A 141 -6.75 -21.71 -26.91
CA LEU A 141 -8.13 -22.06 -27.25
C LEU A 141 -8.41 -22.06 -28.78
N ASP A 142 -7.41 -21.76 -29.61
CA ASP A 142 -7.51 -21.68 -31.08
C ASP A 142 -6.68 -22.77 -31.80
N ARG A 143 -6.47 -23.94 -31.16
CA ARG A 143 -5.84 -25.12 -31.75
C ARG A 143 -6.66 -26.39 -31.58
#